data_AF-A0A7S1H2Q4-F1
#
_entry.id   AF-A0A7S1H2Q4-F1
#
_cell.length_a   1.000
_cell.length_b   1.000
_cell.length_c   1.000
_cell.angle_alpha   90.00
_cell.angle_beta   90.00
_cell.angle_gamma   90.00
#
_symmetry.space_group_name_H-M   'P 1'
#
loop_
_entity.id
_entity.type
_entity.pdbx_description
1 polymer ?
#
loop_
_entity_poly.entity_id
_entity_poly.type
_entity_poly.pdbx_seq_one_letter_code
_entity_poly.pdbx_strand_id
1 'polypeptide(L)'
;EVEGDQSMSSEAQQQGARRRVVAAPAASNKDKEDRESSRDDPDGTAYEPPEDVPEGTIAFRYNKFQHNARIACFMLPCMGILMAYGGKTTTSTVVAGAMVTYMLDFYGWKEGTLIAVWVTVICSMATLFLASMHLFSVSIYNIALVYNMLAFCASAGLWGTLQFTSLQRQYPRMVLICERLLFSLMPATPPVLLTWATVAMVGAGAAHYYLLAYLSIGFVLYVMPVRSSFRVVAKGRSKKLGPALDELDEVVMGRFETSAHSMCYTVLPALIKTAVHHNHMYSTPDDLADIVLLHSAPPLLVVALAYRGSLWWLGLEPQHYKLVRGILGGLLVLAAAGALEVRVVFHAFRQYIKVPYPWDYVAVSAGVYGLALMVLAHFSGVLERRGMWVLLNALGVASALGVQIALGMPFYMLPFGCAGAHFCVQFYYKRKLWDYVAFCLTAAMAMCWFIAKSFMFLDFEFDPLPMSIKHVCLVLMLVSLSSLLLPGLVAASKRPGLTGGLLALHAGGLCVLELQLHCQFKGIYPPYLVVFTTCLGLYLTQHLHAQGKSTAGSAWLMGCLYASKLGLLLHPAPLALPS
;
A
#
# COMPACT_ATOMS: atom_id res chain seq x y z
N GLU A 1 5.62 -67.01 64.05
CA GLU A 1 5.32 -68.02 63.02
C GLU A 1 5.61 -67.41 61.66
N VAL A 2 6.62 -67.98 60.98
CA VAL A 2 6.84 -68.12 59.51
C VAL A 2 6.87 -66.80 58.69
N GLU A 3 8.05 -66.27 58.33
CA GLU A 3 8.75 -66.42 57.02
C GLU A 3 7.87 -65.99 55.81
N GLY A 4 8.30 -65.21 54.83
CA GLY A 4 9.62 -64.83 54.34
C GLY A 4 9.44 -64.23 52.92
N ASP A 5 10.52 -63.67 52.39
CA ASP A 5 10.74 -63.15 51.03
C ASP A 5 9.98 -63.84 49.88
N GLN A 6 9.65 -63.09 48.83
CA GLN A 6 10.38 -63.20 47.55
C GLN A 6 9.85 -62.25 46.46
N SER A 7 10.81 -61.67 45.76
CA SER A 7 10.72 -60.81 44.60
C SER A 7 10.65 -61.63 43.29
N MET A 8 10.23 -60.95 42.23
CA MET A 8 10.43 -61.26 40.81
C MET A 8 9.75 -62.51 40.23
N SER A 9 8.84 -62.31 39.29
CA SER A 9 9.18 -62.49 37.87
C SER A 9 7.98 -62.28 36.94
N SER A 10 8.32 -61.77 35.76
CA SER A 10 7.62 -61.96 34.48
C SER A 10 6.34 -61.17 34.23
N GLU A 11 6.55 -60.04 33.54
CA GLU A 11 5.71 -59.61 32.43
C GLU A 11 5.21 -60.80 31.60
N ALA A 12 3.92 -60.81 31.29
CA ALA A 12 3.39 -60.93 29.93
C ALA A 12 1.91 -61.31 29.99
N GLN A 13 1.13 -60.66 29.11
CA GLN A 13 -0.14 -61.15 28.57
C GLN A 13 -1.34 -61.16 29.54
N GLN A 14 -2.51 -60.65 29.22
CA GLN A 14 -3.07 -60.03 28.02
C GLN A 14 -4.53 -59.68 28.38
N GLN A 15 -5.14 -58.78 27.59
CA GLN A 15 -6.59 -58.52 27.46
C GLN A 15 -7.21 -57.75 28.62
N GLY A 16 -7.71 -56.52 28.44
CA GLY A 16 -8.61 -56.01 27.39
C GLY A 16 -9.89 -55.55 28.11
N ALA A 17 -10.65 -54.53 27.75
CA ALA A 17 -10.65 -53.56 26.68
C ALA A 17 -11.67 -52.47 27.07
N ARG A 18 -11.54 -51.26 26.50
CA ARG A 18 -12.58 -50.29 26.10
C ARG A 18 -12.22 -48.85 26.48
N ARG A 19 -11.69 -48.10 25.52
CA ARG A 19 -12.18 -46.76 25.21
C ARG A 19 -11.91 -46.41 23.75
N ARG A 20 -12.92 -45.81 23.14
CA ARG A 20 -13.15 -45.60 21.71
C ARG A 20 -12.06 -44.74 21.07
N VAL A 21 -11.54 -45.21 19.93
CA VAL A 21 -10.78 -44.42 18.96
C VAL A 21 -11.77 -43.58 18.15
N VAL A 22 -11.60 -42.26 18.18
CA VAL A 22 -12.13 -41.35 17.16
C VAL A 22 -10.95 -41.05 16.23
N ALA A 23 -11.08 -41.46 14.97
CA ALA A 23 -10.06 -41.31 13.94
C ALA A 23 -9.85 -39.83 13.59
N ALA A 24 -8.57 -39.41 13.52
CA ALA A 24 -8.16 -38.15 12.93
C ALA A 24 -8.27 -38.23 11.38
N PRO A 25 -8.59 -37.12 10.68
CA PRO A 25 -8.68 -37.13 9.23
C PRO A 25 -7.28 -37.22 8.61
N ALA A 26 -7.15 -38.08 7.61
CA ALA A 26 -5.94 -38.28 6.81
C ALA A 26 -5.52 -36.96 6.12
N ALA A 27 -4.25 -36.60 6.27
CA ALA A 27 -3.63 -35.48 5.56
C ALA A 27 -3.76 -35.66 4.04
N SER A 28 -4.05 -34.57 3.35
CA SER A 28 -4.24 -34.57 1.89
C SER A 28 -2.91 -34.81 1.18
N ASN A 29 -2.95 -35.52 0.05
CA ASN A 29 -1.75 -35.79 -0.77
C ASN A 29 -1.00 -34.53 -1.22
N LYS A 30 -1.66 -33.37 -1.18
CA LYS A 30 -1.07 -32.06 -1.50
C LYS A 30 -0.04 -31.60 -0.47
N ASP A 31 -0.21 -31.98 0.79
CA ASP A 31 0.73 -31.68 1.87
C ASP A 31 2.00 -32.54 1.82
N LYS A 32 1.98 -33.65 1.04
CA LYS A 32 3.15 -34.48 0.76
C LYS A 32 3.95 -33.96 -0.44
N GLU A 33 3.28 -33.52 -1.50
CA GLU A 33 3.94 -32.91 -2.67
C GLU A 33 4.61 -31.57 -2.32
N ASP A 34 3.99 -30.74 -1.48
CA ASP A 34 4.61 -29.49 -0.98
C ASP A 34 5.78 -29.75 0.01
N ARG A 35 5.89 -30.97 0.56
CA ARG A 35 7.05 -31.37 1.38
C ARG A 35 8.20 -31.87 0.52
N GLU A 36 7.92 -32.57 -0.57
CA GLU A 36 8.97 -33.08 -1.46
C GLU A 36 9.55 -31.98 -2.37
N SER A 37 8.76 -30.99 -2.81
CA SER A 37 9.28 -29.89 -3.63
C SER A 37 10.21 -28.90 -2.88
N SER A 38 10.40 -29.10 -1.57
CA SER A 38 11.27 -28.28 -0.72
C SER A 38 12.60 -28.95 -0.38
N ARG A 39 12.83 -30.17 -0.89
CA ARG A 39 14.08 -30.92 -0.66
C ARG A 39 15.14 -30.71 -1.74
N ASP A 40 14.80 -30.08 -2.86
CA ASP A 40 15.71 -29.89 -4.00
C ASP A 40 16.26 -28.45 -4.10
N ASP A 41 16.68 -27.86 -2.99
CA ASP A 41 17.62 -26.73 -3.00
C ASP A 41 19.04 -27.31 -2.81
N PRO A 42 19.94 -27.26 -3.82
CA PRO A 42 21.24 -27.95 -3.79
C PRO A 42 22.26 -27.33 -2.81
N ASP A 43 21.93 -26.20 -2.18
CA ASP A 43 22.74 -25.61 -1.10
C ASP A 43 22.31 -26.19 0.26
N GLY A 44 22.99 -27.24 0.71
CA GLY A 44 22.84 -27.90 2.02
C GLY A 44 23.17 -27.01 3.24
N THR A 45 22.54 -25.83 3.34
CA THR A 45 22.74 -24.83 4.40
C THR A 45 21.48 -24.59 5.23
N ALA A 46 20.39 -25.32 4.98
CA ALA A 46 19.22 -25.32 5.85
C ALA A 46 19.56 -26.07 7.15
N TYR A 47 20.01 -25.33 8.16
CA TYR A 47 20.22 -25.85 9.52
C TYR A 47 18.92 -26.44 10.07
N GLU A 48 18.92 -27.74 10.33
CA GLU A 48 17.90 -28.40 11.15
C GLU A 48 18.26 -28.22 12.63
N PRO A 49 17.33 -27.75 13.49
CA PRO A 49 17.62 -27.58 14.90
C PRO A 49 17.91 -28.95 15.56
N PRO A 50 18.92 -29.05 16.46
CA PRO A 50 19.21 -30.27 17.21
C PRO A 50 18.00 -30.70 18.05
N GLU A 51 17.78 -32.01 18.20
CA GLU A 51 16.61 -32.57 18.89
C GLU A 51 16.59 -32.32 20.41
N ASP A 52 17.73 -31.94 21.01
CA ASP A 52 17.93 -31.85 22.47
C ASP A 52 17.80 -30.44 23.08
N VAL A 53 17.28 -29.45 22.34
CA VAL A 53 17.20 -28.07 22.82
C VAL A 53 15.90 -27.83 23.61
N PRO A 54 15.93 -27.25 24.83
CA PRO A 54 14.74 -26.97 25.62
C PRO A 54 13.72 -26.12 24.84
N GLU A 55 12.43 -26.48 24.96
CA GLU A 55 11.32 -25.70 24.42
C GLU A 55 11.36 -24.28 25.00
N GLY A 56 11.58 -23.27 24.14
CA GLY A 56 11.70 -21.85 24.53
C GLY A 56 13.07 -21.21 24.26
N THR A 57 14.07 -21.98 23.82
CA THR A 57 15.41 -21.42 23.52
C THR A 57 15.45 -20.81 22.11
N ILE A 58 15.84 -19.53 22.00
CA ILE A 58 15.95 -18.81 20.72
C ILE A 58 17.13 -19.41 19.91
N ALA A 59 16.83 -20.18 18.88
CA ALA A 59 17.85 -20.72 17.98
C ALA A 59 18.19 -19.75 16.83
N PHE A 60 19.49 -19.61 16.56
CA PHE A 60 20.01 -18.77 15.48
C PHE A 60 20.16 -19.59 14.20
N ARG A 61 19.62 -19.09 13.08
CA ARG A 61 19.72 -19.70 11.76
C ARG A 61 20.71 -18.92 10.89
N TYR A 62 21.71 -19.62 10.37
CA TYR A 62 22.57 -19.10 9.31
C TYR A 62 21.77 -19.05 8.01
N ASN A 63 21.49 -17.85 7.51
CA ASN A 63 20.75 -17.67 6.27
C ASN A 63 21.18 -16.39 5.56
N LYS A 64 20.93 -16.32 4.25
CA LYS A 64 21.01 -15.06 3.51
C LYS A 64 19.95 -14.09 4.07
N PHE A 65 20.29 -12.81 4.10
CA PHE A 65 19.37 -11.79 4.57
C PHE A 65 18.13 -11.70 3.66
N GLN A 66 16.96 -12.06 4.20
CA GLN A 66 15.75 -12.27 3.40
C GLN A 66 15.08 -10.98 2.96
N HIS A 67 15.35 -9.87 3.66
CA HIS A 67 14.65 -8.60 3.46
C HIS A 67 15.39 -7.62 2.54
N ASN A 68 16.39 -8.10 1.77
CA ASN A 68 17.19 -7.28 0.85
C ASN A 68 16.32 -6.44 -0.10
N ALA A 69 15.29 -7.04 -0.70
CA ALA A 69 14.40 -6.33 -1.63
C ALA A 69 13.61 -5.20 -0.94
N ARG A 70 13.20 -5.41 0.32
CA ARG A 70 12.44 -4.39 1.08
C ARG A 70 13.31 -3.19 1.38
N ILE A 71 14.54 -3.44 1.87
CA ILE A 71 15.50 -2.39 2.21
C ILE A 71 15.95 -1.62 0.97
N ALA A 72 16.26 -2.33 -0.11
CA ALA A 72 16.68 -1.73 -1.37
C ALA A 72 15.64 -0.74 -1.95
N CYS A 73 14.34 -1.01 -1.76
CA CYS A 73 13.25 -0.16 -2.24
C CYS A 73 13.33 1.29 -1.72
N PHE A 74 13.79 1.50 -0.49
CA PHE A 74 13.99 2.84 0.08
C PHE A 74 15.45 3.29 0.02
N MET A 75 16.40 2.37 0.19
CA MET A 75 17.81 2.73 0.21
C MET A 75 18.32 3.21 -1.14
N LEU A 76 18.00 2.53 -2.24
CA LEU A 76 18.58 2.89 -3.54
C LEU A 76 18.17 4.30 -3.99
N PRO A 77 16.88 4.71 -3.92
CA PRO A 77 16.50 6.08 -4.23
C PRO A 77 17.20 7.11 -3.33
N CYS A 78 17.26 6.86 -2.02
CA CYS A 78 17.90 7.77 -1.06
C CYS A 78 19.41 7.87 -1.28
N MET A 79 20.10 6.77 -1.57
CA MET A 79 21.53 6.78 -1.92
C MET A 79 21.76 7.63 -3.18
N GLY A 80 20.92 7.48 -4.20
CA GLY A 80 20.98 8.29 -5.42
C GLY A 80 20.84 9.79 -5.12
N ILE A 81 19.86 10.17 -4.30
CA ILE A 81 19.64 11.55 -3.87
C ILE A 81 20.83 12.10 -3.10
N LEU A 82 21.38 11.34 -2.15
CA LEU A 82 22.52 11.79 -1.34
C LEU A 82 23.81 11.90 -2.16
N MET A 83 24.04 10.99 -3.12
CA MET A 83 25.17 11.09 -4.04
C MET A 83 25.03 12.32 -4.95
N ALA A 84 23.82 12.60 -5.45
CA ALA A 84 23.55 13.81 -6.22
C ALA A 84 23.76 15.08 -5.39
N TYR A 85 23.30 15.09 -4.14
CA TYR A 85 23.45 16.22 -3.22
C TYR A 85 24.90 16.46 -2.80
N GLY A 86 25.63 15.40 -2.41
CA GLY A 86 27.05 15.49 -2.07
C GLY A 86 27.96 15.75 -3.28
N GLY A 87 27.43 15.61 -4.49
CA GLY A 87 28.10 15.93 -5.74
C GLY A 87 29.33 15.06 -6.01
N LYS A 88 30.36 15.66 -6.61
CA LYS A 88 31.55 14.94 -7.08
C LYS A 88 32.34 14.28 -5.97
N THR A 89 32.49 14.92 -4.82
CA THR A 89 33.34 14.46 -3.70
C THR A 89 32.74 13.23 -3.01
N THR A 90 31.44 13.25 -2.71
CA THR A 90 30.77 12.09 -2.11
C THR A 90 30.72 10.93 -3.11
N THR A 91 30.40 11.20 -4.38
CA THR A 91 30.37 10.18 -5.42
C THR A 91 31.75 9.54 -5.63
N SER A 92 32.83 10.34 -5.71
CA SER A 92 34.19 9.80 -5.84
C SER A 92 34.59 8.95 -4.63
N THR A 93 34.18 9.36 -3.42
CA THR A 93 34.46 8.61 -2.19
C THR A 93 33.78 7.26 -2.18
N VAL A 94 32.50 7.21 -2.56
CA VAL A 94 31.73 5.95 -2.64
C VAL A 94 32.31 5.03 -3.72
N VAL A 95 32.64 5.57 -4.91
CA VAL A 95 33.20 4.77 -6.01
C VAL A 95 34.57 4.22 -5.66
N ALA A 96 35.48 5.06 -5.12
CA ALA A 96 36.80 4.62 -4.69
C ALA A 96 36.71 3.58 -3.57
N GLY A 97 35.85 3.82 -2.58
CA GLY A 97 35.61 2.86 -1.50
C GLY A 97 35.03 1.52 -1.98
N ALA A 98 34.11 1.56 -2.95
CA ALA A 98 33.56 0.36 -3.59
C ALA A 98 34.65 -0.41 -4.37
N MET A 99 35.55 0.28 -5.08
CA MET A 99 36.68 -0.35 -5.76
C MET A 99 37.63 -1.04 -4.77
N VAL A 100 37.99 -0.37 -3.67
CA VAL A 100 38.85 -0.96 -2.61
C VAL A 100 38.17 -2.17 -1.98
N THR A 101 36.88 -2.06 -1.67
CA THR A 101 36.08 -3.16 -1.12
C THR A 101 36.05 -4.36 -2.07
N TYR A 102 35.84 -4.13 -3.37
CA TYR A 102 35.85 -5.16 -4.38
C TYR A 102 37.22 -5.84 -4.52
N MET A 103 38.31 -5.08 -4.50
CA MET A 103 39.66 -5.65 -4.53
C MET A 103 39.92 -6.53 -3.31
N LEU A 104 39.56 -6.09 -2.10
CA LEU A 104 39.76 -6.86 -0.87
C LEU A 104 38.90 -8.13 -0.82
N ASP A 105 37.67 -8.07 -1.34
CA ASP A 105 36.79 -9.22 -1.48
C ASP A 105 37.36 -10.23 -2.49
N PHE A 106 37.91 -9.74 -3.62
CA PHE A 106 38.58 -10.56 -4.62
C PHE A 106 39.81 -11.29 -4.06
N TYR A 107 40.58 -10.67 -3.16
CA TYR A 107 41.68 -11.32 -2.44
C TYR A 107 41.21 -12.29 -1.34
N GLY A 108 39.90 -12.37 -1.05
CA GLY A 108 39.33 -13.23 -0.03
C GLY A 108 39.51 -12.72 1.41
N TRP A 109 39.95 -11.47 1.60
CA TRP A 109 40.19 -10.92 2.94
C TRP A 109 38.92 -10.32 3.53
N LYS A 110 38.10 -11.18 4.14
CA LYS A 110 36.75 -10.84 4.63
C LYS A 110 36.72 -9.73 5.68
N GLU A 111 37.64 -9.76 6.65
CA GLU A 111 37.71 -8.74 7.71
C GLU A 111 38.15 -7.39 7.13
N GLY A 112 39.14 -7.39 6.23
CA GLY A 112 39.58 -6.18 5.53
C GLY A 112 38.46 -5.56 4.69
N THR A 113 37.64 -6.41 4.04
CA THR A 113 36.47 -5.97 3.26
C THR A 113 35.44 -5.27 4.14
N LEU A 114 35.12 -5.83 5.31
CA LEU A 114 34.18 -5.21 6.26
C LEU A 114 34.70 -3.85 6.78
N ILE A 115 36.00 -3.76 7.10
CA ILE A 115 36.63 -2.51 7.51
C ILE A 115 36.55 -1.47 6.39
N ALA A 116 36.86 -1.86 5.15
CA ALA A 116 36.79 -0.97 3.99
C ALA A 116 35.37 -0.42 3.76
N VAL A 117 34.32 -1.23 3.95
CA VAL A 117 32.92 -0.77 3.87
C VAL A 117 32.65 0.32 4.91
N TRP A 118 33.00 0.11 6.18
CA TRP A 118 32.75 1.10 7.23
C TRP A 118 33.61 2.36 7.08
N VAL A 119 34.87 2.23 6.67
CA VAL A 119 35.72 3.38 6.34
C VAL A 119 35.09 4.20 5.22
N THR A 120 34.59 3.54 4.17
CA THR A 120 33.89 4.22 3.07
C THR A 120 32.67 4.97 3.58
N VAL A 121 31.83 4.32 4.41
CA VAL A 121 30.63 4.95 5.01
C VAL A 121 31.00 6.17 5.86
N ILE A 122 32.04 6.08 6.70
CA ILE A 122 32.50 7.19 7.55
C ILE A 122 33.06 8.33 6.71
N CYS A 123 33.86 8.04 5.68
CA CYS A 123 34.34 9.05 4.74
C CYS A 123 33.17 9.71 3.99
N SER A 124 32.18 8.94 3.54
CA SER A 124 30.97 9.48 2.91
C SER A 124 30.19 10.39 3.88
N MET A 125 30.01 9.99 5.13
CA MET A 125 29.42 10.83 6.18
C MET A 125 30.16 12.16 6.34
N ALA A 126 31.49 12.12 6.40
CA ALA A 126 32.30 13.33 6.50
C ALA A 126 32.12 14.23 5.27
N THR A 127 32.13 13.68 4.06
CA THR A 127 31.89 14.48 2.84
C THR A 127 30.49 15.10 2.80
N LEU A 128 29.45 14.36 3.20
CA LEU A 128 28.08 14.87 3.24
C LEU A 128 27.91 15.94 4.33
N PHE A 129 28.57 15.77 5.48
CA PHE A 129 28.58 16.77 6.54
C PHE A 129 29.24 18.08 6.06
N LEU A 130 30.40 17.98 5.38
CA LEU A 130 31.07 19.13 4.79
C LEU A 130 30.22 19.81 3.71
N ALA A 131 29.56 19.04 2.84
CA ALA A 131 28.62 19.57 1.84
C ALA A 131 27.43 20.28 2.49
N SER A 132 27.02 19.83 3.69
CA SER A 132 25.89 20.39 4.44
C SER A 132 26.22 21.66 5.23
N MET A 133 27.48 22.10 5.28
CA MET A 133 27.89 23.30 6.05
C MET A 133 27.10 24.55 5.66
N HIS A 134 26.76 24.70 4.37
CA HIS A 134 25.96 25.81 3.87
C HIS A 134 24.51 25.79 4.44
N LEU A 135 23.93 24.64 4.77
CA LEU A 135 22.58 24.64 5.35
C LEU A 135 22.54 25.25 6.75
N PHE A 136 23.64 25.15 7.51
CA PHE A 136 23.71 25.72 8.84
C PHE A 136 23.74 27.25 8.83
N SER A 137 24.23 27.89 7.76
CA SER A 137 24.17 29.35 7.64
C SER A 137 22.74 29.85 7.43
N VAL A 138 21.86 29.02 6.83
CA VAL A 138 20.46 29.36 6.60
C VAL A 138 19.63 29.18 7.87
N SER A 139 19.79 28.06 8.57
CA SER A 139 19.04 27.78 9.79
C SER A 139 19.65 26.68 10.64
N ILE A 140 19.62 26.85 11.97
CA ILE A 140 20.04 25.83 12.93
C ILE A 140 19.16 24.57 12.89
N TYR A 141 17.90 24.69 12.47
CA TYR A 141 16.97 23.55 12.39
C TYR A 141 17.40 22.51 11.34
N ASN A 142 18.26 22.88 10.39
CA ASN A 142 18.84 21.96 9.41
C ASN A 142 19.73 20.88 10.04
N ILE A 143 20.11 21.02 11.33
CA ILE A 143 20.80 19.96 12.08
C ILE A 143 20.01 18.65 12.11
N ALA A 144 18.68 18.72 12.16
CA ALA A 144 17.84 17.53 12.13
C ALA A 144 17.91 16.83 10.76
N LEU A 145 17.98 17.59 9.66
CA LEU A 145 18.12 17.04 8.32
C LEU A 145 19.49 16.38 8.16
N VAL A 146 20.57 17.06 8.56
CA VAL A 146 21.94 16.52 8.51
C VAL A 146 22.04 15.26 9.38
N TYR A 147 21.45 15.26 10.57
CA TYR A 147 21.37 14.06 11.41
C TYR A 147 20.69 12.88 10.68
N ASN A 148 19.56 13.13 9.99
CA ASN A 148 18.88 12.09 9.21
C ASN A 148 19.73 11.58 8.04
N MET A 149 20.48 12.45 7.36
CA MET A 149 21.42 12.06 6.30
C MET A 149 22.52 11.14 6.84
N LEU A 150 23.13 11.51 7.98
CA LEU A 150 24.18 10.72 8.63
C LEU A 150 23.63 9.39 9.16
N ALA A 151 22.47 9.40 9.81
CA ALA A 151 21.80 8.19 10.28
C ALA A 151 21.45 7.25 9.12
N PHE A 152 21.05 7.78 7.97
CA PHE A 152 20.85 6.99 6.75
C PHE A 152 22.17 6.35 6.27
N CYS A 153 23.28 7.09 6.20
CA CYS A 153 24.57 6.50 5.85
C CYS A 153 24.98 5.38 6.82
N ALA A 154 24.73 5.54 8.12
CA ALA A 154 25.01 4.51 9.11
C ALA A 154 24.18 3.25 8.84
N SER A 155 22.91 3.43 8.46
CA SER A 155 22.04 2.32 8.10
C SER A 155 22.51 1.57 6.85
N ALA A 156 23.11 2.25 5.86
CA ALA A 156 23.74 1.59 4.71
C ALA A 156 24.93 0.72 5.13
N GLY A 157 25.74 1.19 6.10
CA GLY A 157 26.79 0.38 6.73
C GLY A 157 26.26 -0.85 7.46
N LEU A 158 25.16 -0.71 8.22
CA LEU A 158 24.47 -1.85 8.85
C LEU A 158 23.95 -2.86 7.80
N TRP A 159 23.38 -2.37 6.70
CA TRP A 159 22.89 -3.22 5.62
C TRP A 159 24.02 -4.01 4.95
N GLY A 160 25.17 -3.38 4.70
CA GLY A 160 26.37 -4.05 4.22
C GLY A 160 26.90 -5.09 5.21
N THR A 161 26.93 -4.76 6.50
CA THR A 161 27.39 -5.64 7.59
C THR A 161 26.60 -6.95 7.64
N LEU A 162 25.27 -6.91 7.41
CA LEU A 162 24.40 -8.08 7.42
C LEU A 162 24.69 -9.08 6.28
N GLN A 163 25.37 -8.67 5.20
CA GLN A 163 25.70 -9.56 4.08
C GLN A 163 26.90 -10.49 4.40
N PHE A 164 27.70 -10.18 5.42
CA PHE A 164 28.89 -10.95 5.75
C PHE A 164 28.56 -12.20 6.58
N THR A 165 28.71 -13.38 5.98
CA THR A 165 28.49 -14.67 6.66
C THR A 165 29.48 -14.96 7.77
N SER A 166 30.72 -14.43 7.70
CA SER A 166 31.71 -14.55 8.78
C SER A 166 31.22 -13.95 10.08
N LEU A 167 30.60 -12.78 10.02
CA LEU A 167 30.08 -12.07 11.19
C LEU A 167 28.92 -12.84 11.83
N GLN A 168 28.07 -13.47 11.02
CA GLN A 168 26.97 -14.31 11.50
C GLN A 168 27.47 -15.50 12.32
N ARG A 169 28.62 -16.08 11.96
CA ARG A 169 29.23 -17.21 12.67
C ARG A 169 29.92 -16.79 13.96
N GLN A 170 30.66 -15.68 13.94
CA GLN A 170 31.44 -15.23 15.10
C GLN A 170 30.58 -14.52 16.16
N TYR A 171 29.63 -13.68 15.73
CA TYR A 171 28.87 -12.79 16.63
C TYR A 171 27.36 -12.76 16.29
N PRO A 172 26.62 -13.87 16.51
CA PRO A 172 25.20 -13.97 16.13
C PRO A 172 24.30 -12.93 16.83
N ARG A 173 24.63 -12.55 18.08
CA ARG A 173 23.89 -11.51 18.82
C ARG A 173 24.03 -10.12 18.17
N MET A 174 25.21 -9.79 17.66
CA MET A 174 25.45 -8.51 16.97
C MET A 174 24.63 -8.42 15.69
N VAL A 175 24.53 -9.52 14.94
CA VAL A 175 23.71 -9.57 13.71
C VAL A 175 22.23 -9.30 13.99
N LEU A 176 21.67 -9.86 15.07
CA LEU A 176 20.29 -9.60 15.48
C LEU A 176 20.08 -8.12 15.88
N ILE A 177 21.07 -7.52 16.56
CA ILE A 177 21.03 -6.09 16.91
C ILE A 177 21.11 -5.24 15.65
N CYS A 178 21.99 -5.56 14.70
CA CYS A 178 22.10 -4.87 13.41
C CYS A 178 20.80 -4.97 12.61
N GLU A 179 20.17 -6.14 12.54
CA GLU A 179 18.87 -6.32 11.86
C GLU A 179 17.79 -5.44 12.51
N ARG A 180 17.69 -5.46 13.84
CA ARG A 180 16.71 -4.64 14.58
C ARG A 180 16.96 -3.14 14.43
N LEU A 181 18.21 -2.68 14.52
CA LEU A 181 18.58 -1.29 14.31
C LEU A 181 18.30 -0.83 12.88
N LEU A 182 18.55 -1.69 11.89
CA LEU A 182 18.26 -1.38 10.50
C LEU A 182 16.75 -1.21 10.30
N PHE A 183 15.94 -2.11 10.84
CA PHE A 183 14.47 -2.02 10.74
C PHE A 183 13.86 -0.87 11.54
N SER A 184 14.49 -0.39 12.61
CA SER A 184 14.02 0.80 13.35
C SER A 184 14.42 2.12 12.67
N LEU A 185 15.56 2.17 11.97
CA LEU A 185 16.00 3.36 11.25
C LEU A 185 15.31 3.54 9.89
N MET A 186 15.00 2.45 9.18
CA MET A 186 14.37 2.47 7.84
C MET A 186 13.00 3.15 7.73
N PRO A 187 12.09 3.09 8.70
CA PRO A 187 10.83 3.85 8.63
C PRO A 187 10.99 5.33 9.02
N ALA A 188 12.14 5.73 9.58
CA ALA A 188 12.38 7.10 10.04
C ALA A 188 13.21 7.94 9.06
N THR A 189 14.39 7.45 8.64
CA THR A 189 15.35 8.29 7.88
C THR A 189 14.99 8.44 6.39
N PRO A 190 14.68 7.39 5.63
CA PRO A 190 14.39 7.50 4.20
C PRO A 190 13.15 8.36 3.87
N PRO A 191 11.99 8.24 4.55
CA PRO A 191 10.84 9.10 4.26
C PRO A 191 11.14 10.59 4.40
N VAL A 192 11.96 10.98 5.38
CA VAL A 192 12.38 12.39 5.56
C VAL A 192 13.24 12.85 4.40
N LEU A 193 14.24 12.06 3.99
CA LEU A 193 15.12 12.40 2.87
C LEU A 193 14.39 12.47 1.53
N LEU A 194 13.48 11.52 1.27
CA LEU A 194 12.64 11.54 0.08
C LEU A 194 11.70 12.75 0.08
N THR A 195 11.08 13.06 1.21
CA THR A 195 10.24 14.25 1.34
C THR A 195 11.05 15.52 1.05
N TRP A 196 12.22 15.67 1.66
CA TRP A 196 13.10 16.81 1.41
C TRP A 196 13.47 16.94 -0.08
N ALA A 197 13.86 15.85 -0.72
CA ALA A 197 14.20 15.84 -2.15
C ALA A 197 12.98 16.21 -3.02
N THR A 198 11.79 15.67 -2.72
CA THR A 198 10.57 16.04 -3.47
C THR A 198 10.18 17.49 -3.27
N VAL A 199 10.32 18.02 -2.06
CA VAL A 199 10.05 19.43 -1.76
C VAL A 199 11.03 20.35 -2.49
N ALA A 200 12.29 19.95 -2.62
CA ALA A 200 13.28 20.70 -3.40
C ALA A 200 12.94 20.74 -4.90
N MET A 201 12.28 19.71 -5.43
CA MET A 201 11.93 19.63 -6.87
C MET A 201 10.57 20.23 -7.21
N VAL A 202 9.56 20.03 -6.36
CA VAL A 202 8.14 20.35 -6.64
C VAL A 202 7.63 21.53 -5.80
N GLY A 203 8.33 21.88 -4.73
CA GLY A 203 7.94 22.91 -3.78
C GLY A 203 7.27 22.38 -2.51
N ALA A 204 7.15 23.25 -1.51
CA ALA A 204 6.72 22.89 -0.16
C ALA A 204 5.19 22.80 0.03
N GLY A 205 4.39 23.26 -0.94
CA GLY A 205 2.93 23.36 -0.79
C GLY A 205 2.22 22.04 -0.44
N ALA A 206 2.69 20.92 -0.96
CA ALA A 206 2.14 19.58 -0.71
C ALA A 206 3.07 18.67 0.13
N ALA A 207 4.06 19.24 0.84
CA ALA A 207 5.09 18.49 1.56
C ALA A 207 4.53 17.43 2.53
N HIS A 208 3.44 17.76 3.23
CA HIS A 208 2.77 16.89 4.18
C HIS A 208 2.13 15.65 3.51
N TYR A 209 1.66 15.77 2.27
CA TYR A 209 1.14 14.63 1.50
C TYR A 209 2.26 13.74 0.96
N TYR A 210 3.38 14.32 0.53
CA TYR A 210 4.57 13.54 0.13
C TYR A 210 5.10 12.74 1.32
N LEU A 211 5.23 13.37 2.49
CA LEU A 211 5.64 12.67 3.70
C LEU A 211 4.66 11.55 4.06
N LEU A 212 3.34 11.82 4.05
CA LEU A 212 2.33 10.80 4.33
C LEU A 212 2.48 9.60 3.37
N ALA A 213 2.70 9.85 2.08
CA ALA A 213 2.90 8.78 1.10
C ALA A 213 4.14 7.94 1.41
N TYR A 214 5.29 8.57 1.66
CA TYR A 214 6.52 7.85 1.98
C TYR A 214 6.44 7.10 3.31
N LEU A 215 5.86 7.71 4.34
CA LEU A 215 5.63 7.02 5.61
C LEU A 215 4.64 5.87 5.47
N SER A 216 3.62 5.98 4.60
CA SER A 216 2.67 4.88 4.34
C SER A 216 3.37 3.68 3.71
N ILE A 217 4.25 3.91 2.74
CA ILE A 217 5.06 2.84 2.14
C ILE A 217 6.01 2.25 3.19
N GLY A 218 6.67 3.08 3.99
CA GLY A 218 7.56 2.64 5.08
C GLY A 218 6.82 1.83 6.15
N PHE A 219 5.59 2.22 6.48
CA PHE A 219 4.73 1.52 7.44
C PHE A 219 4.42 0.10 6.96
N VAL A 220 4.01 -0.06 5.69
CA VAL A 220 3.69 -1.36 5.11
C VAL A 220 4.91 -2.27 5.00
N LEU A 221 6.08 -1.73 4.67
CA LEU A 221 7.29 -2.52 4.46
C LEU A 221 8.01 -2.93 5.76
N TYR A 222 8.06 -2.03 6.76
CA TYR A 222 8.91 -2.19 7.94
C TYR A 222 8.16 -2.27 9.28
N VAL A 223 7.07 -1.51 9.46
CA VAL A 223 6.38 -1.40 10.76
C VAL A 223 5.43 -2.57 11.01
N MET A 224 4.87 -3.13 9.94
CA MET A 224 4.14 -4.40 10.00
C MET A 224 5.01 -5.49 10.62
N PRO A 225 4.44 -6.45 11.38
CA PRO A 225 5.26 -7.43 12.07
C PRO A 225 5.98 -8.33 11.04
N VAL A 226 7.31 -8.21 11.00
CA VAL A 226 8.20 -8.96 10.10
C VAL A 226 9.01 -9.95 10.92
N ARG A 227 9.10 -11.20 10.44
CA ARG A 227 9.96 -12.22 11.05
C ARG A 227 11.44 -11.89 10.84
N SER A 228 12.23 -12.14 11.87
CA SER A 228 13.69 -12.06 11.76
C SER A 228 14.23 -13.06 10.75
N SER A 229 15.22 -12.64 9.97
CA SER A 229 15.90 -13.48 8.97
C SER A 229 16.74 -14.58 9.62
N PHE A 230 17.15 -14.37 10.88
CA PHE A 230 18.15 -15.18 11.57
C PHE A 230 17.60 -15.93 12.79
N ARG A 231 16.30 -15.85 13.09
CA ARG A 231 15.67 -16.62 14.18
C ARG A 231 14.95 -17.86 13.63
N VAL A 232 15.11 -18.99 14.30
CA VAL A 232 14.39 -20.23 13.98
C VAL A 232 12.97 -20.16 14.54
N VAL A 233 12.00 -20.54 13.72
CA VAL A 233 10.60 -20.68 14.13
C VAL A 233 10.44 -22.03 14.83
N ALA A 234 9.87 -22.04 16.05
CA ALA A 234 9.67 -23.28 16.78
C ALA A 234 8.74 -24.26 16.01
N LYS A 235 9.00 -25.56 16.18
CA LYS A 235 8.30 -26.66 15.48
C LYS A 235 6.80 -26.62 15.82
N GLY A 236 5.93 -26.66 14.81
CA GLY A 236 4.47 -26.62 14.97
C GLY A 236 3.82 -25.23 14.79
N ARG A 237 4.60 -24.17 14.54
CA ARG A 237 4.06 -22.82 14.37
C ARG A 237 3.71 -22.47 12.92
N SER A 238 2.65 -21.68 12.75
CA SER A 238 2.18 -21.21 11.44
C SER A 238 3.27 -20.41 10.71
N LYS A 239 3.43 -20.66 9.40
CA LYS A 239 4.27 -19.83 8.51
C LYS A 239 3.75 -18.40 8.33
N LYS A 240 2.47 -18.14 8.64
CA LYS A 240 1.83 -16.82 8.55
C LYS A 240 1.63 -16.21 9.94
N LEU A 241 2.05 -14.96 10.12
CA LEU A 241 1.78 -14.18 11.34
C LEU A 241 0.30 -13.86 11.47
N GLY A 242 -0.27 -14.15 12.63
CA GLY A 242 -1.64 -13.82 12.99
C GLY A 242 -1.78 -12.39 13.54
N PRO A 243 -3.03 -11.92 13.75
CA PRO A 243 -3.32 -10.60 14.30
C PRO A 243 -3.02 -10.46 15.81
N ALA A 244 -3.00 -11.56 16.56
CA ALA A 244 -2.58 -11.63 17.95
C ALA A 244 -1.24 -12.38 18.00
N LEU A 245 -0.15 -11.62 18.15
CA LEU A 245 1.17 -12.19 18.41
C LEU A 245 1.40 -12.21 19.92
N ASP A 246 1.36 -13.40 20.49
CA ASP A 246 1.65 -13.61 21.92
C ASP A 246 3.17 -13.63 22.20
N GLU A 247 4.00 -13.88 21.18
CA GLU A 247 5.45 -14.04 21.36
C GLU A 247 6.25 -12.99 20.61
N LEU A 248 6.87 -12.08 21.39
CA LEU A 248 7.74 -10.99 20.93
C LEU A 248 9.01 -11.49 20.24
N ASP A 249 9.40 -12.75 20.44
CA ASP A 249 10.72 -13.26 20.10
C ASP A 249 10.88 -13.72 18.65
N GLU A 250 9.82 -13.70 17.82
CA GLU A 250 9.94 -13.99 16.38
C GLU A 250 10.07 -12.74 15.50
N VAL A 251 9.69 -11.57 16.02
CA VAL A 251 9.59 -10.32 15.24
C VAL A 251 10.88 -9.52 15.33
N VAL A 252 11.26 -8.84 14.24
CA VAL A 252 12.45 -7.97 14.21
C VAL A 252 12.29 -6.79 15.18
N MET A 253 11.15 -6.10 15.10
CA MET A 253 10.85 -4.94 15.94
C MET A 253 10.02 -5.31 17.17
N GLY A 254 10.32 -4.67 18.29
CA GLY A 254 9.53 -4.80 19.51
C GLY A 254 8.23 -3.98 19.49
N ARG A 255 7.40 -4.16 20.53
CA ARG A 255 6.16 -3.36 20.72
C ARG A 255 6.44 -1.86 20.80
N PHE A 256 7.49 -1.47 21.54
CA PHE A 256 7.85 -0.06 21.73
C PHE A 256 8.25 0.64 20.42
N GLU A 257 9.11 0.01 19.62
CA GLU A 257 9.53 0.55 18.31
C GLU A 257 8.34 0.64 17.36
N THR A 258 7.52 -0.40 17.31
CA THR A 258 6.31 -0.41 16.49
C THR A 258 5.33 0.68 16.92
N SER A 259 5.12 0.88 18.23
CA SER A 259 4.25 1.95 18.74
C SER A 259 4.81 3.33 18.40
N ALA A 260 6.12 3.54 18.55
CA ALA A 260 6.76 4.81 18.24
C ALA A 260 6.64 5.15 16.74
N HIS A 261 6.90 4.19 15.84
CA HIS A 261 6.73 4.39 14.41
C HIS A 261 5.27 4.54 14.00
N SER A 262 4.34 3.83 14.63
CA SER A 262 2.90 3.98 14.38
C SER A 262 2.40 5.36 14.81
N MET A 263 2.81 5.84 15.99
CA MET A 263 2.49 7.19 16.45
C MET A 263 3.08 8.24 15.52
N CYS A 264 4.36 8.11 15.14
CA CYS A 264 5.02 8.98 14.18
C CYS A 264 4.26 9.02 12.84
N TYR A 265 3.86 7.86 12.31
CA TYR A 265 3.08 7.77 11.08
C TYR A 265 1.74 8.52 11.17
N THR A 266 1.03 8.41 12.29
CA THR A 266 -0.29 9.04 12.48
C THR A 266 -0.26 10.54 12.76
N VAL A 267 0.82 11.05 13.36
CA VAL A 267 0.88 12.43 13.88
C VAL A 267 1.80 13.32 13.05
N LEU A 268 2.92 12.80 12.55
CA LEU A 268 3.97 13.62 11.93
C LEU A 268 3.48 14.38 10.68
N PRO A 269 2.70 13.79 9.74
CA PRO A 269 2.22 14.53 8.57
C PRO A 269 1.36 15.75 8.93
N ALA A 270 0.49 15.61 9.93
CA ALA A 270 -0.33 16.71 10.43
C ALA A 270 0.53 17.78 11.10
N LEU A 271 1.50 17.38 11.95
CA LEU A 271 2.43 18.33 12.56
C LEU A 271 3.21 19.13 11.51
N ILE A 272 3.64 18.51 10.40
CA ILE A 272 4.30 19.23 9.32
C ILE A 272 3.37 20.24 8.65
N LYS A 273 2.13 19.86 8.33
CA LYS A 273 1.14 20.83 7.80
C LYS A 273 0.98 22.01 8.76
N THR A 274 0.84 21.75 10.05
CA THR A 274 0.70 22.82 11.06
C THR A 274 1.94 23.69 11.17
N ALA A 275 3.14 23.11 11.11
CA ALA A 275 4.39 23.85 11.22
C ALA A 275 4.65 24.74 9.98
N VAL A 276 4.45 24.19 8.78
CA VAL A 276 4.70 24.90 7.52
C VAL A 276 3.64 25.97 7.25
N HIS A 277 2.39 25.77 7.70
CA HIS A 277 1.27 26.68 7.42
C HIS A 277 0.66 27.32 8.67
N HIS A 278 1.41 27.42 9.78
CA HIS A 278 0.92 27.97 11.06
C HIS A 278 0.23 29.33 10.93
N ASN A 279 0.69 30.19 10.01
CA ASN A 279 0.10 31.52 9.78
C ASN A 279 -1.27 31.49 9.06
N HIS A 280 -1.59 30.43 8.33
CA HIS A 280 -2.80 30.32 7.50
C HIS A 280 -3.74 29.19 7.92
N MET A 281 -3.42 28.43 8.96
CA MET A 281 -4.07 27.19 9.38
C MET A 281 -5.61 27.23 9.52
N TYR A 282 -6.20 28.37 9.85
CA TYR A 282 -7.66 28.52 10.05
C TYR A 282 -8.27 29.57 9.11
N SER A 283 -7.53 30.01 8.11
CA SER A 283 -8.00 31.04 7.18
C SER A 283 -9.00 30.48 6.17
N THR A 284 -8.86 29.21 5.80
CA THR A 284 -9.72 28.53 4.82
C THR A 284 -10.30 27.23 5.40
N PRO A 285 -11.53 26.84 4.99
CA PRO A 285 -12.10 25.54 5.37
C PRO A 285 -11.29 24.37 4.79
N ASP A 286 -10.53 24.60 3.73
CA ASP A 286 -9.66 23.58 3.11
C ASP A 286 -8.49 23.19 4.00
N ASP A 287 -7.90 24.14 4.73
CA ASP A 287 -6.81 23.86 5.67
C ASP A 287 -7.28 22.99 6.85
N LEU A 288 -8.52 23.23 7.33
CA LEU A 288 -9.13 22.37 8.34
C LEU A 288 -9.41 20.96 7.80
N ALA A 289 -9.95 20.87 6.58
CA ALA A 289 -10.20 19.60 5.90
C ALA A 289 -8.89 18.82 5.68
N ASP A 290 -7.80 19.50 5.31
CA ASP A 290 -6.47 18.89 5.16
C ASP A 290 -5.97 18.27 6.46
N ILE A 291 -6.12 18.96 7.59
CA ILE A 291 -5.69 18.46 8.91
C ILE A 291 -6.53 17.25 9.32
N VAL A 292 -7.86 17.31 9.14
CA VAL A 292 -8.75 16.17 9.39
C VAL A 292 -8.38 14.98 8.49
N LEU A 293 -8.05 15.22 7.22
CA LEU A 293 -7.61 14.18 6.29
C LEU A 293 -6.27 13.57 6.72
N LEU A 294 -5.30 14.40 7.10
CA LEU A 294 -3.98 13.95 7.56
C LEU A 294 -4.03 13.19 8.87
N HIS A 295 -5.00 13.47 9.75
CA HIS A 295 -5.22 12.69 10.97
C HIS A 295 -6.09 11.45 10.74
N SER A 296 -6.96 11.43 9.73
CA SER A 296 -7.84 10.27 9.48
C SER A 296 -7.23 9.21 8.57
N ALA A 297 -6.49 9.60 7.53
CA ALA A 297 -5.94 8.68 6.54
C ALA A 297 -4.92 7.67 7.09
N PRO A 298 -3.84 8.07 7.81
CA PRO A 298 -2.88 7.11 8.35
C PRO A 298 -3.50 6.09 9.33
N PRO A 299 -4.28 6.46 10.37
CA PRO A 299 -4.90 5.45 11.23
C PRO A 299 -5.96 4.62 10.49
N LEU A 300 -6.60 5.14 9.44
CA LEU A 300 -7.48 4.33 8.60
C LEU A 300 -6.70 3.20 7.91
N LEU A 301 -5.47 3.47 7.44
CA LEU A 301 -4.59 2.43 6.89
C LEU A 301 -4.16 1.42 7.96
N VAL A 302 -3.81 1.86 9.17
CA VAL A 302 -3.48 0.99 10.32
C VAL A 302 -4.65 0.05 10.63
N VAL A 303 -5.86 0.58 10.71
CA VAL A 303 -7.10 -0.17 10.96
C VAL A 303 -7.43 -1.12 9.79
N ALA A 304 -7.24 -0.68 8.55
CA ALA A 304 -7.46 -1.50 7.36
C ALA A 304 -6.48 -2.69 7.29
N LEU A 305 -5.23 -2.50 7.71
CA LEU A 305 -4.19 -3.54 7.75
C LEU A 305 -4.16 -4.31 9.06
N ALA A 306 -5.13 -4.09 9.94
CA ALA A 306 -5.20 -4.76 11.23
C ALA A 306 -5.19 -6.30 11.07
N TYR A 307 -5.83 -6.86 10.04
CA TYR A 307 -5.85 -8.31 9.77
C TYR A 307 -4.46 -8.93 9.52
N ARG A 308 -3.47 -8.12 9.13
CA ARG A 308 -2.06 -8.52 8.97
C ARG A 308 -1.23 -8.25 10.23
N GLY A 309 -1.87 -7.89 11.33
CA GLY A 309 -1.23 -7.61 12.61
C GLY A 309 -0.81 -6.15 12.80
N SER A 310 -1.33 -5.17 12.06
CA SER A 310 -0.89 -3.75 12.22
C SER A 310 -1.06 -3.18 13.65
N LEU A 311 -2.10 -3.62 14.37
CA LEU A 311 -2.43 -3.19 15.74
C LEU A 311 -1.83 -4.11 16.82
N TRP A 312 -0.91 -5.02 16.48
CA TRP A 312 -0.37 -6.02 17.41
C TRP A 312 0.31 -5.41 18.64
N TRP A 313 0.88 -4.22 18.48
CA TRP A 313 1.61 -3.51 19.53
C TRP A 313 0.72 -3.05 20.70
N LEU A 314 -0.60 -2.96 20.50
CA LEU A 314 -1.56 -2.61 21.55
C LEU A 314 -1.76 -3.73 22.57
N GLY A 315 -1.40 -4.99 22.25
CA GLY A 315 -1.55 -6.12 23.16
C GLY A 315 -3.00 -6.39 23.60
N LEU A 316 -3.99 -5.97 22.81
CA LEU A 316 -5.41 -6.14 23.13
C LEU A 316 -5.86 -7.58 22.90
N GLU A 317 -6.76 -8.05 23.75
CA GLU A 317 -7.45 -9.33 23.55
C GLU A 317 -8.28 -9.34 22.25
N PRO A 318 -8.49 -10.53 21.63
CA PRO A 318 -9.18 -10.65 20.34
C PRO A 318 -10.61 -10.09 20.31
N GLN A 319 -11.31 -10.08 21.45
CA GLN A 319 -12.68 -9.55 21.56
C GLN A 319 -12.69 -8.01 21.47
N HIS A 320 -11.88 -7.35 22.30
CA HIS A 320 -11.69 -5.91 22.31
C HIS A 320 -11.15 -5.39 20.98
N TYR A 321 -10.26 -6.16 20.35
CA TYR A 321 -9.68 -5.84 19.06
C TYR A 321 -10.72 -5.60 17.96
N LYS A 322 -11.72 -6.49 17.82
CA LYS A 322 -12.76 -6.35 16.77
C LYS A 322 -13.64 -5.13 17.01
N LEU A 323 -13.97 -4.86 18.27
CA LEU A 323 -14.79 -3.73 18.68
C LEU A 323 -14.05 -2.40 18.42
N VAL A 324 -12.81 -2.27 18.89
CA VAL A 324 -11.98 -1.07 18.68
C VAL A 324 -11.78 -0.82 17.19
N ARG A 325 -11.46 -1.85 16.41
CA ARG A 325 -11.30 -1.74 14.95
C ARG A 325 -12.58 -1.23 14.26
N GLY A 326 -13.74 -1.74 14.67
CA GLY A 326 -15.03 -1.36 14.09
C GLY A 326 -15.41 0.09 14.40
N ILE A 327 -15.31 0.50 15.67
CA ILE A 327 -15.67 1.85 16.12
C ILE A 327 -14.68 2.88 15.54
N LEU A 328 -13.38 2.64 15.72
CA LEU A 328 -12.33 3.54 15.24
C LEU A 328 -12.36 3.63 13.71
N GLY A 329 -12.45 2.50 13.01
CA GLY A 329 -12.56 2.48 11.55
C GLY A 329 -13.79 3.24 11.05
N GLY A 330 -14.93 3.11 11.74
CA GLY A 330 -16.14 3.83 11.37
C GLY A 330 -16.02 5.34 11.53
N LEU A 331 -15.51 5.79 12.68
CA LEU A 331 -15.25 7.22 12.95
C LEU A 331 -14.29 7.81 11.91
N LEU A 332 -13.22 7.09 11.58
CA LEU A 332 -12.20 7.54 10.64
C LEU A 332 -12.71 7.64 9.20
N VAL A 333 -13.56 6.70 8.76
CA VAL A 333 -14.20 6.77 7.44
C VAL A 333 -15.12 7.98 7.33
N LEU A 334 -15.89 8.29 8.38
CA LEU A 334 -16.77 9.46 8.40
C LEU A 334 -15.97 10.77 8.41
N ALA A 335 -14.89 10.84 9.21
CA ALA A 335 -14.00 12.00 9.23
C ALA A 335 -13.33 12.23 7.87
N ALA A 336 -12.83 11.16 7.24
CA ALA A 336 -12.23 11.23 5.90
C ALA A 336 -13.27 11.64 4.83
N ALA A 337 -14.51 11.14 4.93
CA ALA A 337 -15.59 11.51 4.03
C ALA A 337 -15.92 13.00 4.12
N GLY A 338 -16.04 13.56 5.33
CA GLY A 338 -16.26 14.99 5.53
C GLY A 338 -15.09 15.85 5.04
N ALA A 339 -13.85 15.43 5.25
CA ALA A 339 -12.69 16.13 4.72
C ALA A 339 -12.64 16.14 3.19
N LEU A 340 -12.96 15.01 2.55
CA LEU A 340 -13.05 14.91 1.09
C LEU A 340 -14.22 15.71 0.52
N GLU A 341 -15.34 15.80 1.24
CA GLU A 341 -16.48 16.63 0.84
C GLU A 341 -16.07 18.11 0.72
N VAL A 342 -15.45 18.67 1.75
CA VAL A 342 -15.00 20.08 1.74
C VAL A 342 -13.94 20.29 0.65
N ARG A 343 -12.88 19.50 0.67
CA ARG A 343 -11.70 19.73 -0.18
C ARG A 343 -11.86 19.30 -1.63
N VAL A 344 -12.62 18.25 -1.92
CA VAL A 344 -12.77 17.76 -3.29
C VAL A 344 -14.07 18.29 -3.87
N VAL A 345 -15.20 18.06 -3.20
CA VAL A 345 -16.51 18.39 -3.78
C VAL A 345 -16.75 19.90 -3.77
N PHE A 346 -16.61 20.56 -2.63
CA PHE A 346 -16.88 22.00 -2.52
C PHE A 346 -15.76 22.90 -3.05
N HIS A 347 -14.51 22.49 -2.97
CA HIS A 347 -13.42 23.31 -3.53
C HIS A 347 -13.27 23.09 -5.04
N ALA A 348 -13.25 21.85 -5.54
CA ALA A 348 -13.01 21.59 -6.98
C ALA A 348 -14.29 21.53 -7.83
N PHE A 349 -15.41 21.04 -7.30
CA PHE A 349 -16.63 20.79 -8.08
C PHE A 349 -17.79 21.76 -7.80
N ARG A 350 -17.57 22.84 -7.05
CA ARG A 350 -18.62 23.82 -6.69
C ARG A 350 -19.39 24.34 -7.90
N GLN A 351 -18.71 24.55 -9.01
CA GLN A 351 -19.27 25.09 -10.25
C GLN A 351 -20.34 24.18 -10.87
N TYR A 352 -20.32 22.87 -10.54
CA TYR A 352 -21.30 21.90 -11.02
C TYR A 352 -22.48 21.72 -10.06
N ILE A 353 -22.40 22.27 -8.85
CA ILE A 353 -23.48 22.24 -7.86
C ILE A 353 -24.45 23.36 -8.20
N LYS A 354 -25.68 23.01 -8.58
CA LYS A 354 -26.70 23.99 -9.03
C LYS A 354 -27.70 24.37 -7.96
N VAL A 355 -27.64 23.69 -6.81
CA VAL A 355 -28.57 23.90 -5.70
C VAL A 355 -28.13 25.11 -4.90
N PRO A 356 -29.06 26.01 -4.49
CA PRO A 356 -28.70 27.16 -3.67
C PRO A 356 -28.36 26.74 -2.23
N TYR A 357 -27.48 27.52 -1.60
CA TYR A 357 -27.21 27.42 -0.17
C TYR A 357 -28.49 27.60 0.66
N PRO A 358 -28.75 26.80 1.72
CA PRO A 358 -27.90 25.76 2.34
C PRO A 358 -28.16 24.32 1.84
N TRP A 359 -29.01 24.17 0.81
CA TRP A 359 -29.44 22.86 0.31
C TRP A 359 -28.34 22.13 -0.49
N ASP A 360 -27.33 22.87 -0.95
CA ASP A 360 -26.10 22.32 -1.53
C ASP A 360 -25.38 21.38 -0.55
N TYR A 361 -25.12 21.85 0.68
CA TYR A 361 -24.51 21.05 1.75
C TYR A 361 -25.33 19.81 2.07
N VAL A 362 -26.65 19.95 2.25
CA VAL A 362 -27.51 18.81 2.58
C VAL A 362 -27.50 17.75 1.47
N ALA A 363 -27.60 18.17 0.20
CA ALA A 363 -27.64 17.26 -0.94
C ALA A 363 -26.30 16.55 -1.16
N VAL A 364 -25.19 17.28 -1.07
CA VAL A 364 -23.84 16.71 -1.20
C VAL A 364 -23.51 15.79 -0.03
N SER A 365 -23.73 16.24 1.21
CA SER A 365 -23.49 15.43 2.41
C SER A 365 -24.31 14.14 2.37
N ALA A 366 -25.59 14.18 1.98
CA ALA A 366 -26.41 12.98 1.83
C ALA A 366 -25.82 11.99 0.82
N GLY A 367 -25.27 12.49 -0.29
CA GLY A 367 -24.56 11.69 -1.29
C GLY A 367 -23.28 11.05 -0.76
N VAL A 368 -22.37 11.87 -0.21
CA VAL A 368 -21.03 11.45 0.22
C VAL A 368 -21.10 10.55 1.45
N TYR A 369 -21.80 10.97 2.52
CA TYR A 369 -21.95 10.16 3.72
C TYR A 369 -22.79 8.91 3.49
N GLY A 370 -23.81 8.98 2.62
CA GLY A 370 -24.58 7.80 2.24
C GLY A 370 -23.70 6.73 1.60
N LEU A 371 -22.84 7.12 0.66
CA LEU A 371 -21.85 6.20 0.07
C LEU A 371 -20.83 5.70 1.10
N ALA A 372 -20.30 6.57 1.95
CA ALA A 372 -19.33 6.20 2.99
C ALA A 372 -19.93 5.18 3.97
N LEU A 373 -21.18 5.36 4.37
CA LEU A 373 -21.92 4.43 5.22
C LEU A 373 -22.18 3.09 4.53
N MET A 374 -22.48 3.07 3.23
CA MET A 374 -22.61 1.82 2.47
C MET A 374 -21.29 1.02 2.45
N VAL A 375 -20.17 1.71 2.20
CA VAL A 375 -18.83 1.10 2.21
C VAL A 375 -18.48 0.57 3.60
N LEU A 376 -18.73 1.36 4.64
CA LEU A 376 -18.53 0.97 6.03
C LEU A 376 -19.39 -0.23 6.41
N ALA A 377 -20.66 -0.24 6.01
CA ALA A 377 -21.57 -1.34 6.27
C ALA A 377 -21.07 -2.64 5.59
N HIS A 378 -20.53 -2.55 4.37
CA HIS A 378 -19.94 -3.68 3.65
C HIS A 378 -18.73 -4.27 4.40
N PHE A 379 -17.76 -3.43 4.76
CA PHE A 379 -16.53 -3.89 5.44
C PHE A 379 -16.75 -4.30 6.90
N SER A 380 -17.76 -3.77 7.57
CA SER A 380 -18.15 -4.18 8.92
C SER A 380 -18.92 -5.50 8.97
N GLY A 381 -19.33 -6.06 7.82
CA GLY A 381 -20.10 -7.30 7.74
C GLY A 381 -21.57 -7.14 8.19
N VAL A 382 -22.03 -5.91 8.42
CA VAL A 382 -23.41 -5.64 8.87
C VAL A 382 -24.44 -6.08 7.81
N LEU A 383 -24.05 -6.09 6.52
CA LEU A 383 -24.89 -6.46 5.39
C LEU A 383 -25.33 -7.94 5.39
N GLU A 384 -24.69 -8.82 6.16
CA GLU A 384 -25.03 -10.24 6.24
C GLU A 384 -26.29 -10.52 7.07
N ARG A 385 -26.75 -9.54 7.85
CA ARG A 385 -27.95 -9.68 8.70
C ARG A 385 -29.23 -9.67 7.86
N ARG A 386 -30.17 -10.58 8.19
CA ARG A 386 -31.50 -10.62 7.55
C ARG A 386 -32.21 -9.28 7.67
N GLY A 387 -32.76 -8.76 6.57
CA GLY A 387 -33.48 -7.48 6.52
C GLY A 387 -32.60 -6.25 6.22
N MET A 388 -31.28 -6.35 6.30
CA MET A 388 -30.37 -5.20 6.04
C MET A 388 -30.40 -4.70 4.59
N TRP A 389 -30.91 -5.52 3.67
CA TRP A 389 -31.07 -5.14 2.26
C TRP A 389 -32.00 -3.93 2.07
N VAL A 390 -33.03 -3.77 2.91
CA VAL A 390 -33.96 -2.63 2.85
C VAL A 390 -33.25 -1.35 3.25
N LEU A 391 -32.49 -1.39 4.35
CA LEU A 391 -31.71 -0.25 4.82
C LEU A 391 -30.64 0.15 3.79
N LEU A 392 -29.93 -0.83 3.22
CA LEU A 392 -28.92 -0.57 2.19
C LEU A 392 -29.53 0.03 0.92
N ASN A 393 -30.71 -0.45 0.53
CA ASN A 393 -31.45 0.08 -0.62
C ASN A 393 -31.91 1.52 -0.35
N ALA A 394 -32.50 1.79 0.82
CA ALA A 394 -32.92 3.13 1.22
C ALA A 394 -31.73 4.11 1.26
N LEU A 395 -30.60 3.68 1.84
CA LEU A 395 -29.37 4.48 1.91
C LEU A 395 -28.77 4.74 0.52
N GLY A 396 -28.74 3.73 -0.35
CA GLY A 396 -28.25 3.86 -1.73
C GLY A 396 -29.12 4.76 -2.59
N VAL A 397 -30.45 4.66 -2.46
CA VAL A 397 -31.38 5.54 -3.17
C VAL A 397 -31.27 6.98 -2.65
N ALA A 398 -31.18 7.17 -1.32
CA ALA A 398 -31.00 8.50 -0.72
C ALA A 398 -29.68 9.16 -1.16
N SER A 399 -28.57 8.40 -1.22
CA SER A 399 -27.28 8.93 -1.68
C SER A 399 -27.31 9.29 -3.16
N ALA A 400 -27.91 8.45 -4.00
CA ALA A 400 -28.07 8.72 -5.42
C ALA A 400 -28.94 9.96 -5.67
N LEU A 401 -30.06 10.10 -4.96
CA LEU A 401 -30.92 11.29 -5.00
C LEU A 401 -30.17 12.55 -4.59
N GLY A 402 -29.42 12.50 -3.48
CA GLY A 402 -28.62 13.63 -3.01
C GLY A 402 -27.66 14.14 -4.09
N VAL A 403 -26.91 13.24 -4.73
CA VAL A 403 -25.99 13.60 -5.82
C VAL A 403 -26.72 14.18 -7.04
N GLN A 404 -27.85 13.59 -7.45
CA GLN A 404 -28.60 14.06 -8.62
C GLN A 404 -29.24 15.43 -8.37
N ILE A 405 -29.75 15.67 -7.17
CA ILE A 405 -30.27 16.97 -6.74
C ILE A 405 -29.13 17.98 -6.75
N ALA A 406 -27.98 17.65 -6.15
CA ALA A 406 -26.79 18.52 -6.12
C ALA A 406 -26.35 18.95 -7.54
N LEU A 407 -26.34 18.02 -8.50
CA LEU A 407 -25.99 18.29 -9.91
C LEU A 407 -27.10 19.06 -10.68
N GLY A 408 -28.27 19.27 -10.07
CA GLY A 408 -29.41 19.92 -10.71
C GLY A 408 -30.02 19.10 -11.85
N MET A 409 -30.11 17.78 -11.68
CA MET A 409 -30.80 16.93 -12.65
C MET A 409 -32.29 17.25 -12.69
N PRO A 410 -32.92 17.26 -13.89
CA PRO A 410 -34.35 17.51 -14.01
C PRO A 410 -35.16 16.36 -13.42
N PHE A 411 -36.39 16.64 -12.98
CA PHE A 411 -37.24 15.67 -12.28
C PHE A 411 -37.45 14.34 -13.02
N TYR A 412 -37.49 14.35 -14.36
CA TYR A 412 -37.63 13.14 -15.17
C TYR A 412 -36.37 12.24 -15.19
N MET A 413 -35.19 12.78 -14.86
CA MET A 413 -33.93 12.02 -14.78
C MET A 413 -33.70 11.39 -13.41
N LEU A 414 -34.35 11.89 -12.36
CA LEU A 414 -34.17 11.38 -10.98
C LEU A 414 -34.48 9.88 -10.81
N PRO A 415 -35.54 9.32 -11.42
CA PRO A 415 -35.84 7.90 -11.28
C PRO A 415 -34.73 7.00 -11.81
N PHE A 416 -33.98 7.43 -12.83
CA PHE A 416 -32.92 6.60 -13.42
C PHE A 416 -31.77 6.36 -12.44
N GLY A 417 -31.30 7.38 -11.73
CA GLY A 417 -30.21 7.15 -10.78
C GLY A 417 -30.68 6.45 -9.49
N CYS A 418 -31.95 6.65 -9.08
CA CYS A 418 -32.57 5.82 -8.03
C CYS A 418 -32.64 4.34 -8.44
N ALA A 419 -33.09 4.08 -9.67
CA ALA A 419 -33.15 2.73 -10.23
C ALA A 419 -31.76 2.11 -10.30
N GLY A 420 -30.74 2.88 -10.69
CA GLY A 420 -29.34 2.44 -10.65
C GLY A 420 -28.91 1.99 -9.25
N ALA A 421 -29.12 2.82 -8.23
CA ALA A 421 -28.80 2.44 -6.85
C ALA A 421 -29.56 1.18 -6.40
N HIS A 422 -30.84 1.08 -6.74
CA HIS A 422 -31.66 -0.09 -6.43
C HIS A 422 -31.12 -1.37 -7.08
N PHE A 423 -30.82 -1.32 -8.38
CA PHE A 423 -30.28 -2.45 -9.12
C PHE A 423 -28.87 -2.84 -8.66
N CYS A 424 -28.06 -1.87 -8.23
CA CYS A 424 -26.75 -2.14 -7.62
C CYS A 424 -26.90 -2.95 -6.31
N VAL A 425 -27.78 -2.51 -5.42
CA VAL A 425 -28.08 -3.23 -4.16
C VAL A 425 -28.71 -4.59 -4.45
N GLN A 426 -29.60 -4.68 -5.43
CA GLN A 426 -30.20 -5.95 -5.83
C GLN A 426 -29.16 -6.92 -6.38
N PHE A 427 -28.23 -6.45 -7.22
CA PHE A 427 -27.11 -7.24 -7.73
C PHE A 427 -26.20 -7.75 -6.61
N TYR A 428 -25.93 -6.91 -5.60
CA TYR A 428 -25.11 -7.30 -4.45
C TYR A 428 -25.65 -8.56 -3.75
N TYR A 429 -26.97 -8.64 -3.55
CA TYR A 429 -27.62 -9.78 -2.88
C TYR A 429 -27.97 -10.94 -3.82
N LYS A 430 -28.55 -10.67 -5.01
CA LYS A 430 -29.07 -11.71 -5.91
C LYS A 430 -28.05 -12.23 -6.91
N ARG A 431 -26.96 -11.49 -7.17
CA ARG A 431 -25.88 -11.81 -8.13
C ARG A 431 -26.35 -12.14 -9.55
N LYS A 432 -27.52 -11.62 -9.98
CA LYS A 432 -28.05 -11.81 -11.33
C LYS A 432 -27.43 -10.82 -12.32
N LEU A 433 -26.94 -11.30 -13.46
CA LEU A 433 -26.33 -10.46 -14.49
C LEU A 433 -27.28 -9.36 -15.00
N TRP A 434 -28.57 -9.66 -15.13
CA TRP A 434 -29.58 -8.69 -15.58
C TRP A 434 -29.71 -7.49 -14.65
N ASP A 435 -29.65 -7.70 -13.33
CA ASP A 435 -29.70 -6.62 -12.35
C ASP A 435 -28.45 -5.72 -12.50
N TYR A 436 -27.30 -6.31 -12.81
CA TYR A 436 -26.08 -5.53 -13.08
C TYR A 436 -26.13 -4.74 -14.38
N VAL A 437 -26.62 -5.35 -15.47
CA VAL A 437 -26.78 -4.66 -16.75
C VAL A 437 -27.77 -3.49 -16.62
N ALA A 438 -28.88 -3.69 -15.89
CA ALA A 438 -29.83 -2.63 -15.59
C ALA A 438 -29.18 -1.48 -14.78
N PHE A 439 -28.35 -1.80 -13.79
CA PHE A 439 -27.53 -0.80 -13.08
C PHE A 439 -26.60 -0.04 -14.04
N CYS A 440 -25.85 -0.73 -14.89
CA CYS A 440 -24.93 -0.09 -15.82
C CYS A 440 -25.66 0.84 -16.81
N LEU A 441 -26.79 0.41 -17.36
CA LEU A 441 -27.57 1.20 -18.31
C LEU A 441 -28.14 2.47 -17.65
N THR A 442 -28.75 2.33 -16.48
CA THR A 442 -29.34 3.46 -15.74
C THR A 442 -28.28 4.45 -15.26
N ALA A 443 -27.12 3.97 -14.77
CA ALA A 443 -25.99 4.82 -14.41
C ALA A 443 -25.36 5.50 -15.64
N ALA A 444 -25.23 4.79 -16.76
CA ALA A 444 -24.73 5.36 -18.01
C ALA A 444 -25.66 6.45 -18.55
N MET A 445 -26.98 6.30 -18.46
CA MET A 445 -27.93 7.36 -18.85
C MET A 445 -27.74 8.64 -18.04
N ALA A 446 -27.61 8.53 -16.72
CA ALA A 446 -27.36 9.68 -15.84
C ALA A 446 -26.01 10.36 -16.18
N MET A 447 -24.98 9.57 -16.46
CA MET A 447 -23.66 10.06 -16.84
C MET A 447 -23.65 10.72 -18.23
N CYS A 448 -24.30 10.11 -19.22
CA CYS A 448 -24.45 10.66 -20.57
C CYS A 448 -25.17 12.01 -20.52
N TRP A 449 -26.26 12.12 -19.73
CA TRP A 449 -26.94 13.39 -19.53
C TRP A 449 -26.00 14.46 -18.94
N PHE A 450 -25.23 14.10 -17.91
CA PHE A 450 -24.28 15.03 -17.28
C PHE A 450 -23.19 15.48 -18.26
N ILE A 451 -22.56 14.56 -18.99
CA ILE A 451 -21.50 14.88 -19.97
C ILE A 451 -22.05 15.73 -21.12
N ALA A 452 -23.20 15.35 -21.66
CA ALA A 452 -23.85 16.09 -22.75
C ALA A 452 -24.21 17.51 -22.33
N LYS A 453 -24.73 17.70 -21.11
CA LYS A 453 -25.12 19.03 -20.62
C LYS A 453 -23.92 19.90 -20.24
N SER A 454 -22.86 19.31 -19.70
CA SER A 454 -21.70 20.04 -19.16
C SER A 454 -20.60 20.32 -20.18
N PHE A 455 -20.40 19.44 -21.17
CA PHE A 455 -19.22 19.51 -22.04
C PHE A 455 -19.52 19.52 -23.54
N MET A 456 -20.60 18.89 -24.02
CA MET A 456 -20.84 18.77 -25.47
C MET A 456 -21.21 20.09 -26.16
N PHE A 457 -21.52 21.15 -25.42
CA PHE A 457 -21.73 22.48 -25.98
C PHE A 457 -20.42 23.24 -26.24
N LEU A 458 -19.28 22.79 -25.70
CA LEU A 458 -17.99 23.43 -25.91
C LEU A 458 -17.41 23.02 -27.27
N ASP A 459 -17.11 24.01 -28.10
CA ASP A 459 -16.36 23.86 -29.33
C ASP A 459 -14.89 24.21 -29.06
N PHE A 460 -14.08 23.17 -28.82
CA PHE A 460 -12.63 23.26 -28.68
C PHE A 460 -12.01 22.03 -29.34
N GLU A 461 -10.86 22.23 -29.95
CA GLU A 461 -10.11 21.22 -30.68
C GLU A 461 -8.75 21.02 -30.02
N PHE A 462 -8.34 19.76 -29.90
CA PHE A 462 -7.05 19.41 -29.32
C PHE A 462 -5.95 19.40 -30.40
N ASP A 463 -4.79 20.00 -30.11
CA ASP A 463 -3.66 20.10 -31.05
C ASP A 463 -2.99 18.78 -31.49
N PRO A 464 -2.77 17.75 -30.63
CA PRO A 464 -1.96 16.58 -31.00
C PRO A 464 -2.69 15.57 -31.89
N LEU A 465 -4.02 15.47 -31.75
CA LEU A 465 -4.89 14.86 -32.76
C LEU A 465 -6.08 15.81 -32.91
N PRO A 466 -6.44 16.25 -34.14
CA PRO A 466 -7.56 17.17 -34.38
C PRO A 466 -8.89 16.47 -34.07
N MET A 467 -9.13 16.25 -32.79
CA MET A 467 -10.35 15.71 -32.22
C MET A 467 -11.04 16.87 -31.49
N SER A 468 -12.31 17.09 -31.81
CA SER A 468 -13.11 18.04 -31.03
C SER A 468 -13.42 17.47 -29.65
N ILE A 469 -13.71 18.34 -28.67
CA ILE A 469 -14.20 17.96 -27.34
C ILE A 469 -15.36 16.95 -27.41
N LYS A 470 -16.21 17.04 -28.43
CA LYS A 470 -17.33 16.10 -28.65
C LYS A 470 -16.84 14.66 -28.84
N HIS A 471 -15.76 14.46 -29.59
CA HIS A 471 -15.14 13.13 -29.76
C HIS A 471 -14.50 12.64 -28.46
N VAL A 472 -13.79 13.52 -27.74
CA VAL A 472 -13.21 13.19 -26.42
C VAL A 472 -14.30 12.81 -25.42
N CYS A 473 -15.43 13.51 -25.40
CA CYS A 473 -16.60 13.18 -24.58
C CYS A 473 -17.20 11.82 -24.95
N LEU A 474 -17.26 11.49 -26.25
CA LEU A 474 -17.71 10.17 -26.71
C LEU A 474 -16.76 9.06 -26.23
N VAL A 475 -15.46 9.25 -26.38
CA VAL A 475 -14.45 8.31 -25.87
C VAL A 475 -14.56 8.18 -24.35
N LEU A 476 -14.75 9.28 -23.62
CA LEU A 476 -14.95 9.27 -22.16
C LEU A 476 -16.20 8.49 -21.76
N MET A 477 -17.33 8.67 -22.46
CA MET A 477 -18.56 7.90 -22.24
C MET A 477 -18.36 6.40 -22.53
N LEU A 478 -17.60 6.05 -23.58
CA LEU A 478 -17.28 4.66 -23.91
C LEU A 478 -16.37 4.02 -22.83
N VAL A 479 -15.36 4.76 -22.38
CA VAL A 479 -14.42 4.32 -21.34
C VAL A 479 -15.12 4.18 -19.98
N SER A 480 -16.06 5.06 -19.66
CA SER A 480 -16.85 4.97 -18.43
C SER A 480 -17.91 3.88 -18.47
N LEU A 481 -18.57 3.66 -19.61
CA LEU A 481 -19.49 2.54 -19.77
C LEU A 481 -18.75 1.20 -19.68
N SER A 482 -17.58 1.10 -20.32
CA SER A 482 -16.74 -0.09 -20.19
C SER A 482 -16.27 -0.29 -18.75
N SER A 483 -15.84 0.76 -18.03
CA SER A 483 -15.44 0.65 -16.62
C SER A 483 -16.59 0.22 -15.71
N LEU A 484 -17.82 0.67 -15.97
CA LEU A 484 -19.01 0.27 -15.25
C LEU A 484 -19.42 -1.19 -15.54
N LEU A 485 -19.19 -1.71 -16.74
CA LEU A 485 -19.56 -3.08 -17.12
C LEU A 485 -18.53 -4.13 -16.66
N LEU A 486 -17.27 -3.75 -16.53
CA LEU A 486 -16.16 -4.67 -16.27
C LEU A 486 -16.28 -5.46 -14.95
N PRO A 487 -16.53 -4.86 -13.78
CA PRO A 487 -16.57 -5.60 -12.52
C PRO A 487 -17.64 -6.70 -12.50
N GLY A 488 -18.83 -6.45 -13.01
CA GLY A 488 -19.90 -7.45 -13.02
C GLY A 488 -19.72 -8.48 -14.12
N LEU A 489 -19.11 -8.15 -15.27
CA LEU A 489 -18.69 -9.16 -16.23
C LEU A 489 -17.61 -10.07 -15.65
N VAL A 490 -16.62 -9.53 -14.95
CA VAL A 490 -15.58 -10.33 -14.27
C VAL A 490 -16.17 -11.18 -13.14
N ALA A 491 -17.20 -10.70 -12.44
CA ALA A 491 -17.83 -11.41 -11.33
C ALA A 491 -18.86 -12.47 -11.78
N ALA A 492 -19.59 -12.24 -12.87
CA ALA A 492 -20.73 -13.05 -13.28
C ALA A 492 -20.56 -13.80 -14.61
N SER A 493 -19.66 -13.37 -15.50
CA SER A 493 -19.48 -13.98 -16.83
C SER A 493 -18.40 -15.06 -16.81
N LYS A 494 -18.69 -16.20 -17.45
CA LYS A 494 -17.71 -17.27 -17.75
C LYS A 494 -17.07 -17.12 -19.14
N ARG A 495 -17.23 -15.96 -19.80
CA ARG A 495 -16.75 -15.73 -21.18
C ARG A 495 -15.47 -14.85 -21.18
N PRO A 496 -14.26 -15.45 -21.12
CA PRO A 496 -13.01 -14.70 -21.00
C PRO A 496 -12.67 -13.85 -22.24
N GLY A 497 -13.23 -14.20 -23.41
CA GLY A 497 -13.04 -13.40 -24.64
C GLY A 497 -13.77 -12.05 -24.59
N LEU A 498 -14.99 -12.03 -24.05
CA LEU A 498 -15.78 -10.79 -23.92
C LEU A 498 -15.17 -9.84 -22.87
N THR A 499 -14.75 -10.39 -21.73
CA THR A 499 -14.05 -9.63 -20.68
C THR A 499 -12.72 -9.09 -21.20
N GLY A 500 -11.94 -9.92 -21.90
CA GLY A 500 -10.68 -9.52 -22.52
C GLY A 500 -10.85 -8.42 -23.58
N GLY A 501 -11.84 -8.55 -24.47
CA GLY A 501 -12.13 -7.55 -25.49
C GLY A 501 -12.59 -6.21 -24.89
N LEU A 502 -13.46 -6.23 -23.87
CA LEU A 502 -13.91 -5.01 -23.20
C LEU A 502 -12.78 -4.32 -22.41
N LEU A 503 -11.88 -5.10 -21.78
CA LEU A 503 -10.70 -4.54 -21.12
C LEU A 503 -9.74 -3.91 -22.13
N ALA A 504 -9.52 -4.54 -23.29
CA ALA A 504 -8.70 -3.97 -24.35
C ALA A 504 -9.28 -2.66 -24.90
N LEU A 505 -10.62 -2.60 -25.10
CA LEU A 505 -11.33 -1.38 -25.46
C LEU A 505 -11.12 -0.28 -24.42
N HIS A 506 -11.27 -0.62 -23.14
CA HIS A 506 -11.07 0.30 -22.03
C HIS A 506 -9.61 0.81 -21.98
N ALA A 507 -8.63 -0.07 -22.11
CA ALA A 507 -7.21 0.28 -22.12
C ALA A 507 -6.84 1.19 -23.30
N GLY A 508 -7.37 0.89 -24.49
CA GLY A 508 -7.18 1.71 -25.70
C GLY A 508 -7.80 3.10 -25.55
N GLY A 509 -9.05 3.19 -25.08
CA GLY A 509 -9.71 4.47 -24.83
C GLY A 509 -9.00 5.30 -23.75
N LEU A 510 -8.53 4.67 -22.67
CA LEU A 510 -7.74 5.35 -21.63
C LEU A 510 -6.39 5.85 -22.18
N CYS A 511 -5.73 5.08 -23.06
CA CYS A 511 -4.50 5.52 -23.73
C CYS A 511 -4.74 6.76 -24.60
N VAL A 512 -5.85 6.80 -25.36
CA VAL A 512 -6.22 7.97 -26.17
C VAL A 512 -6.51 9.18 -25.30
N LEU A 513 -7.26 9.02 -24.21
CA LEU A 513 -7.57 10.11 -23.28
C LEU A 513 -6.31 10.67 -22.61
N GLU A 514 -5.41 9.80 -22.12
CA GLU A 514 -4.16 10.23 -21.49
C GLU A 514 -3.23 10.91 -22.50
N LEU A 515 -3.13 10.40 -23.73
CA LEU A 515 -2.36 11.06 -24.81
C LEU A 515 -2.89 12.47 -25.06
N GLN A 516 -4.20 12.63 -25.20
CA GLN A 516 -4.81 13.94 -25.44
C GLN A 516 -4.56 14.89 -24.28
N LEU A 517 -4.75 14.46 -23.04
CA LEU A 517 -4.61 15.34 -21.87
C LEU A 517 -3.15 15.64 -21.51
N HIS A 518 -2.22 14.71 -21.77
CA HIS A 518 -0.80 14.88 -21.46
C HIS A 518 -0.11 15.82 -22.45
N CYS A 519 -0.42 15.72 -23.74
CA CYS A 519 0.20 16.53 -24.79
C CYS A 519 -0.36 17.96 -24.91
N GLN A 520 -1.29 18.37 -24.05
CA GLN A 520 -1.81 19.75 -24.04
C GLN A 520 -0.78 20.75 -23.46
N PHE A 521 -0.85 22.00 -23.94
CA PHE A 521 0.13 23.08 -23.68
C PHE A 521 0.36 23.43 -22.19
N LYS A 522 -0.45 22.88 -21.27
CA LYS A 522 -0.31 23.06 -19.82
C LYS A 522 -0.02 21.77 -19.06
N GLY A 523 0.21 20.64 -19.74
CA GLY A 523 0.45 19.35 -19.09
C GLY A 523 -0.63 19.01 -18.07
N ILE A 524 -1.91 19.20 -18.44
CA ILE A 524 -3.06 19.06 -17.53
C ILE A 524 -3.05 17.69 -16.85
N TYR A 525 -2.57 16.66 -17.58
CA TYR A 525 -2.36 15.33 -17.04
C TYR A 525 -0.90 15.08 -16.65
N PRO A 526 -0.58 14.97 -15.36
CA PRO A 526 0.79 14.85 -14.90
C PRO A 526 1.42 13.48 -15.24
N PRO A 527 2.73 13.43 -15.52
CA PRO A 527 3.42 12.22 -15.96
C PRO A 527 3.42 11.10 -14.91
N TYR A 528 3.39 11.43 -13.62
CA TYR A 528 3.34 10.42 -12.56
C TYR A 528 2.03 9.63 -12.58
N LEU A 529 0.91 10.21 -13.03
CA LEU A 529 -0.35 9.47 -13.20
C LEU A 529 -0.25 8.50 -14.37
N VAL A 530 0.41 8.88 -15.48
CA VAL A 530 0.66 7.98 -16.62
C VAL A 530 1.47 6.76 -16.17
N VAL A 531 2.54 6.97 -15.40
CA VAL A 531 3.34 5.88 -14.83
C VAL A 531 2.48 5.01 -13.91
N PHE A 532 1.70 5.62 -13.03
CA PHE A 532 0.85 4.90 -12.09
C PHE A 532 -0.21 4.04 -12.80
N THR A 533 -0.96 4.62 -13.75
CA THR A 533 -2.01 3.89 -14.49
C THR A 533 -1.41 2.81 -15.39
N THR A 534 -0.19 3.00 -15.90
CA THR A 534 0.55 2.00 -16.66
C THR A 534 0.97 0.82 -15.80
N CYS A 535 1.64 1.07 -14.67
CA CYS A 535 2.07 0.01 -13.74
C CYS A 535 0.87 -0.76 -13.19
N LEU A 536 -0.20 -0.06 -12.80
CA LEU A 536 -1.43 -0.66 -12.31
C LEU A 536 -2.11 -1.50 -13.41
N GLY A 537 -2.19 -0.97 -14.64
CA GLY A 537 -2.76 -1.67 -15.79
C GLY A 537 -2.00 -2.97 -16.12
N LEU A 538 -0.68 -2.93 -16.14
CA LEU A 538 0.17 -4.10 -16.37
C LEU A 538 0.00 -5.14 -15.26
N TYR A 539 0.03 -4.71 -14.00
CA TYR A 539 -0.17 -5.61 -12.84
C TYR A 539 -1.54 -6.29 -12.88
N LEU A 540 -2.61 -5.51 -13.10
CA LEU A 540 -3.97 -6.05 -13.17
C LEU A 540 -4.15 -6.99 -14.37
N THR A 541 -3.54 -6.68 -15.52
CA THR A 541 -3.57 -7.54 -16.71
C THR A 541 -2.91 -8.89 -16.44
N GLN A 542 -1.72 -8.90 -15.83
CA GLN A 542 -1.03 -10.13 -15.43
C GLN A 542 -1.83 -10.91 -14.40
N HIS A 543 -2.41 -10.22 -13.41
CA HIS A 543 -3.21 -10.86 -12.37
C HIS A 543 -4.48 -11.52 -12.92
N LEU A 544 -5.20 -10.83 -13.82
CA LEU A 544 -6.40 -11.37 -14.46
C LEU A 544 -6.09 -12.53 -15.41
N HIS A 545 -4.94 -12.48 -16.09
CA HIS A 545 -4.47 -13.58 -16.92
C HIS A 545 -4.11 -14.82 -16.08
N ALA A 546 -3.37 -14.63 -14.97
CA ALA A 546 -3.05 -15.71 -14.04
C ALA A 546 -4.29 -16.37 -13.41
N GLN A 547 -5.39 -15.62 -13.25
CA GLN A 547 -6.68 -16.15 -12.79
C GLN A 547 -7.50 -16.81 -13.92
N GLY A 548 -7.01 -16.88 -15.16
CA GLY A 548 -7.73 -17.45 -16.30
C GLY A 548 -8.95 -16.64 -16.76
N LYS A 549 -9.09 -15.38 -16.33
CA LYS A 549 -10.25 -14.52 -16.65
C LYS A 549 -10.09 -13.71 -17.94
N SER A 550 -8.90 -13.75 -18.53
CA SER A 550 -8.54 -13.08 -19.79
C SER A 550 -7.81 -14.06 -20.69
N THR A 551 -8.12 -14.04 -21.98
CA THR A 551 -7.40 -14.83 -23.00
C THR A 551 -5.97 -14.34 -23.17
N ALA A 552 -5.06 -15.21 -23.63
CA ALA A 552 -3.67 -14.82 -23.90
C ALA A 552 -3.57 -13.67 -24.91
N GLY A 553 -4.38 -13.68 -25.97
CA GLY A 553 -4.42 -12.62 -26.97
C GLY A 553 -4.85 -11.27 -26.40
N SER A 554 -5.90 -11.24 -25.59
CA SER A 554 -6.34 -10.00 -24.92
C SER A 554 -5.33 -9.50 -23.88
N ALA A 555 -4.69 -10.41 -23.12
CA ALA A 555 -3.63 -10.05 -22.18
C ALA A 555 -2.41 -9.43 -22.86
N TRP A 556 -1.98 -10.01 -23.99
CA TRP A 556 -0.90 -9.47 -24.80
C TRP A 556 -1.23 -8.08 -25.35
N LEU A 557 -2.41 -7.91 -25.96
CA LEU A 557 -2.84 -6.62 -26.50
C LEU A 557 -2.90 -5.52 -25.42
N MET A 558 -3.48 -5.83 -24.25
CA MET A 558 -3.50 -4.91 -23.11
C MET A 558 -2.10 -4.57 -22.61
N GLY A 559 -1.21 -5.57 -22.52
CA GLY A 559 0.19 -5.37 -22.14
C GLY A 559 0.89 -4.38 -23.08
N CYS A 560 0.68 -4.53 -24.39
CA CYS A 560 1.20 -3.61 -25.39
C CYS A 560 0.61 -2.20 -25.24
N LEU A 561 -0.70 -2.06 -25.05
CA LEU A 561 -1.37 -0.76 -24.88
C LEU A 561 -0.94 -0.01 -23.62
N TYR A 562 -0.76 -0.72 -22.50
CA TYR A 562 -0.25 -0.09 -21.29
C TYR A 562 1.24 0.25 -21.42
N ALA A 563 2.06 -0.65 -21.99
CA ALA A 563 3.48 -0.36 -22.21
C ALA A 563 3.69 0.84 -23.16
N SER A 564 2.87 0.99 -24.20
CA SER A 564 2.97 2.12 -25.12
C SER A 564 2.75 3.49 -24.46
N LYS A 565 2.02 3.55 -23.34
CA LYS A 565 1.84 4.79 -22.57
C LYS A 565 3.15 5.35 -22.03
N LEU A 566 4.16 4.51 -21.76
CA LEU A 566 5.48 5.00 -21.36
C LEU A 566 6.15 5.84 -22.44
N GLY A 567 5.79 5.62 -23.71
CA GLY A 567 6.22 6.47 -24.82
C GLY A 567 5.77 7.92 -24.68
N LEU A 568 4.67 8.20 -23.97
CA LEU A 568 4.20 9.55 -23.68
C LEU A 568 5.23 10.36 -22.87
N LEU A 569 6.00 9.69 -22.00
CA LEU A 569 7.03 10.32 -21.17
C LEU A 569 8.24 10.79 -21.97
N LEU A 570 8.42 10.27 -23.19
CA LEU A 570 9.47 10.72 -24.11
C LEU A 570 9.08 12.00 -24.84
N HIS A 571 7.79 12.32 -24.89
CA HIS A 571 7.36 13.60 -25.40
C HIS A 571 7.74 14.66 -24.37
N PRO A 572 8.46 15.73 -24.75
CA PRO A 572 8.72 16.82 -23.84
C PRO A 572 7.38 17.50 -23.55
N ALA A 573 6.69 17.06 -22.49
CA ALA A 573 5.76 17.95 -21.83
C ALA A 573 6.60 19.12 -21.32
N PRO A 574 6.27 20.38 -21.63
CA PRO A 574 6.93 21.50 -21.00
C PRO A 574 6.74 21.27 -19.49
N LEU A 575 7.85 21.01 -18.79
CA LEU A 575 7.86 21.01 -17.34
C LEU A 575 7.18 22.31 -16.94
N ALA A 576 5.96 22.21 -16.40
CA ALA A 576 5.35 23.29 -15.67
C ALA A 576 6.23 23.48 -14.44
N LEU A 577 7.36 24.18 -14.62
CA LEU A 577 8.09 24.82 -13.55
C LEU A 577 7.04 25.67 -12.83
N PRO A 578 6.70 25.38 -11.58
CA PRO A 578 5.84 26.26 -10.82
C PRO A 578 6.58 27.60 -10.69
N SER A 579 6.07 28.62 -11.37
CA SER A 579 6.42 30.02 -11.10
C SER A 579 5.79 30.46 -9.79
#